data_AF-A0A497C8C2-F1
#
_entry.id   AF-A0A497C8C2-F1
#
_cell.length_a   1.000
_cell.length_b   1.000
_cell.length_c   1.000
_cell.angle_alpha   90.00
_cell.angle_beta   90.00
_cell.angle_gamma   90.00
#
_symmetry.space_group_name_H-M   'P 1'
#
loop_
_entity.id
_entity.type
_entity.pdbx_description
1 polymer ?
#
loop_
_entity_poly.entity_id
_entity_poly.type
_entity_poly.pdbx_seq_one_letter_code
_entity_poly.pdbx_strand_id
1 'polypeptide(L)' 'MDNKIKGRVWKYGDNINTDVIFPGKYTYTVSDPKEMPQYALEDLDSEFAGQVQANDIIVGG' A
#
# COMPACT_ATOMS: atom_id res chain seq x y z
N MET A 1 -19.77 20.01 3.32
CA MET A 1 -18.62 19.14 2.99
C MET A 1 -19.17 17.92 2.29
N ASP A 2 -18.58 17.53 1.17
CA ASP A 2 -19.01 16.34 0.44
C ASP A 2 -18.47 15.11 1.20
N ASN A 3 -19.35 14.31 1.80
CA ASN A 3 -18.96 13.21 2.70
C ASN A 3 -18.59 11.91 1.96
N LYS A 4 -18.21 12.00 0.69
CA LYS A 4 -17.96 10.84 -0.17
C LYS A 4 -16.52 10.83 -0.66
N ILE A 5 -15.80 9.75 -0.34
CA ILE A 5 -14.50 9.44 -0.93
C ILE A 5 -14.75 8.71 -2.25
N LYS A 6 -14.04 9.11 -3.32
CA LYS A 6 -14.08 8.48 -4.65
C LYS A 6 -12.66 8.33 -5.17
N GLY A 7 -12.34 7.18 -5.75
CA GLY A 7 -11.04 6.90 -6.33
C GLY A 7 -10.96 5.54 -7.00
N ARG A 8 -9.84 5.23 -7.64
CA ARG A 8 -9.56 3.91 -8.21
C ARG A 8 -9.35 2.91 -7.08
N VAL A 9 -9.84 1.68 -7.26
CA VAL A 9 -9.69 0.61 -6.27
C VAL A 9 -8.52 -0.30 -6.64
N TRP A 10 -7.64 -0.53 -5.68
CA TRP A 10 -6.67 -1.62 -5.64
C TRP A 10 -7.25 -2.72 -4.77
N LYS A 11 -7.60 -3.86 -5.38
CA LYS A 11 -8.28 -4.95 -4.68
C LYS A 11 -7.32 -6.11 -4.44
N TYR A 12 -7.15 -6.48 -3.17
CA TYR A 12 -6.39 -7.64 -2.74
C TYR A 12 -7.32 -8.65 -2.06
N GLY A 13 -6.86 -9.91 -2.01
CA GLY A 13 -7.63 -11.02 -1.42
C GLY A 13 -7.46 -11.13 0.09
N ASP A 14 -7.67 -12.35 0.58
CA ASP A 14 -7.66 -12.64 2.02
C ASP A 14 -6.23 -12.76 2.59
N ASN A 15 -6.12 -12.59 3.92
CA ASN A 15 -4.88 -12.84 4.69
C ASN A 15 -3.70 -11.93 4.33
N ILE A 16 -3.96 -10.69 3.90
CA ILE A 16 -2.92 -9.68 3.75
C ILE A 16 -2.46 -9.22 5.15
N ASN A 17 -1.22 -9.53 5.49
CA ASN A 17 -0.62 -9.16 6.78
C ASN A 17 0.30 -7.94 6.66
N THR A 18 0.88 -7.51 7.78
CA THR A 18 1.73 -6.31 7.85
C THR A 18 2.99 -6.42 7.01
N ASP A 19 3.59 -7.62 6.94
CA ASP A 19 4.82 -7.86 6.16
C ASP A 19 4.55 -7.83 4.66
N VAL A 20 3.31 -8.08 4.25
CA VAL A 20 2.89 -7.96 2.85
C VAL A 20 2.62 -6.49 2.48
N ILE A 21 2.03 -5.71 3.40
CA ILE A 21 1.77 -4.27 3.19
C ILE A 21 3.08 -3.48 3.14
N PHE A 22 4.00 -3.78 4.05
CA PHE A 22 5.34 -3.22 4.09
C PHE A 22 6.33 -4.36 4.30
N PRO A 23 7.12 -4.74 3.28
CA PRO A 23 8.01 -5.88 3.32
C PRO A 23 8.86 -5.93 4.59
N GLY A 24 8.77 -7.05 5.33
CA GLY A 24 9.49 -7.23 6.60
C GLY A 24 11.02 -7.06 6.50
N LYS A 25 11.58 -7.20 5.29
CA LYS A 25 12.99 -6.91 4.97
C LYS A 25 13.39 -5.44 5.21
N TYR A 26 12.42 -4.52 5.26
CA TYR A 26 12.65 -3.09 5.49
C TYR A 26 12.38 -2.63 6.93
N THR A 27 11.79 -3.47 7.78
CA THR A 27 11.34 -3.11 9.15
C THR A 27 12.43 -2.48 10.02
N TYR A 28 13.69 -2.89 9.85
CA TYR A 28 14.81 -2.40 10.64
C TYR A 28 15.79 -1.50 9.87
N THR A 29 15.57 -1.30 8.57
CA THR A 29 16.49 -0.56 7.69
C THR A 29 15.87 0.74 7.17
N VAL A 30 14.54 0.82 7.08
CA VAL A 30 13.80 2.02 6.66
C VAL A 30 12.99 2.52 7.84
N SER A 31 13.38 3.66 8.39
CA SER A 31 12.75 4.27 9.56
C SER A 31 12.09 5.61 9.29
N ASP A 32 12.43 6.30 8.18
CA ASP A 32 11.73 7.52 7.77
C ASP A 32 10.40 7.17 7.09
N PRO A 33 9.25 7.61 7.63
CA PRO A 33 7.94 7.40 6.99
C PRO A 33 7.83 7.97 5.58
N LYS A 34 8.67 8.94 5.20
CA LYS A 34 8.71 9.47 3.83
C LYS A 34 9.31 8.51 2.82
N GLU A 35 10.14 7.56 3.27
CA GLU A 35 10.77 6.55 2.44
C GLU A 35 9.93 5.28 2.34
N MET A 36 9.04 5.00 3.30
CA MET A 36 8.20 3.79 3.30
C MET A 36 7.30 3.61 2.06
N PRO A 37 6.67 4.66 1.47
CA PRO A 37 5.71 4.50 0.38
C PRO A 37 6.26 3.81 -0.87
N GLN A 38 7.57 3.94 -1.15
CA GLN A 38 8.19 3.34 -2.34
C GLN A 38 8.31 1.81 -2.25
N TYR A 39 8.14 1.24 -1.06
CA TYR A 39 8.19 -0.20 -0.78
C TYR A 39 6.81 -0.81 -0.51
N ALA A 40 5.76 0.01 -0.51
CA ALA A 40 4.41 -0.45 -0.19
C ALA A 40 3.98 -1.56 -1.16
N LEU A 41 3.53 -2.68 -0.59
CA LEU A 41 3.03 -3.86 -1.30
C LEU A 41 4.03 -4.51 -2.28
N GLU A 42 5.33 -4.21 -2.21
CA GLU A 42 6.32 -4.69 -3.19
C GLU A 42 6.33 -6.22 -3.38
N ASP A 43 6.23 -6.97 -2.28
CA ASP A 43 6.24 -8.44 -2.32
C ASP A 43 4.90 -9.03 -2.81
N LEU A 44 3.81 -8.24 -2.82
CA LEU A 44 2.47 -8.64 -3.31
C LEU A 44 2.22 -8.18 -4.75
N ASP A 45 2.59 -6.93 -5.04
CA ASP A 45 2.27 -6.16 -6.22
C ASP A 45 3.35 -5.09 -6.41
N SER A 46 4.43 -5.46 -7.11
CA SER A 46 5.57 -4.58 -7.37
C SER A 46 5.23 -3.35 -8.22
N GLU A 47 4.07 -3.32 -8.88
CA GLU A 47 3.63 -2.17 -9.67
C GLU A 47 2.89 -1.12 -8.83
N PHE A 48 2.39 -1.49 -7.66
CA PHE A 48 1.56 -0.63 -6.81
C PHE A 48 2.23 0.71 -6.51
N ALA A 49 3.45 0.69 -5.95
CA ALA A 49 4.14 1.90 -5.50
C ALA A 49 4.42 2.90 -6.63
N GLY A 50 4.63 2.39 -7.86
CA GLY A 50 4.88 3.22 -9.04
C GLY A 50 3.61 3.76 -9.71
N GLN A 51 2.45 3.15 -9.45
CA GLN A 51 1.21 3.48 -10.14
C GLN A 51 0.16 4.13 -9.24
N VAL A 52 0.18 3.90 -7.92
CA VAL A 52 -0.80 4.43 -6.97
C VAL A 52 -0.85 5.96 -7.01
N GLN A 53 -2.05 6.52 -7.00
CA GLN A 53 -2.28 7.96 -7.03
C GLN A 53 -3.00 8.42 -5.76
N ALA A 54 -2.91 9.72 -5.48
CA ALA A 54 -3.68 10.32 -4.40
C ALA A 54 -5.19 10.06 -4.61
N ASN A 55 -5.88 9.69 -3.53
CA ASN A 55 -7.28 9.25 -3.48
C ASN A 55 -7.56 7.84 -4.01
N ASP A 56 -6.57 7.08 -4.45
CA ASP A 56 -6.75 5.64 -4.66
C ASP A 56 -7.12 4.94 -3.34
N ILE A 57 -7.85 3.84 -3.45
CA ILE A 57 -8.45 3.13 -2.32
C ILE A 57 -7.95 1.68 -2.36
N ILE A 58 -7.42 1.19 -1.25
CA ILE A 58 -7.13 -0.24 -1.07
C ILE A 58 -8.35 -0.93 -0.47
N VAL A 59 -8.74 -2.07 -1.03
CA VAL A 59 -9.78 -2.97 -0.49
C VAL A 59 -9.19 -4.36 -0.32
N GLY A 60 -9.18 -4.86 0.91
CA GLY A 60 -8.77 -6.23 1.26
C GLY A 60 -9.95 -7.11 1.65
N GLY A 61 -9.75 -8.43 1.65
CA GLY A 61 -10.68 -9.47 2.10
C GLY A 61 -10.19 -10.18 3.35
#